data_AF-A2FPP9-F1
#
_entry.id   AF-A2FPP9-F1
#
_cell.length_a   1.000
_cell.length_b   1.000
_cell.length_c   1.000
_cell.angle_alpha   90.00
_cell.angle_beta   90.00
_cell.angle_gamma   90.00
#
_symmetry.space_group_name_H-M   'P 1'
#
loop_
_entity.id
_entity.type
_entity.pdbx_description
1 polymer ?
#
loop_
_entity_poly.entity_id
_entity_poly.type
_entity_poly.pdbx_seq_one_letter_code
_entity_poly.pdbx_strand_id
1 'polypeptide(L)'
;MYGDIQVSNMNTSNHKTTYYAAYIITGPTETGIINFTTASNSSSTEVGSLFNNDCNITKCNYLNNEFTGNYYSIIYCSDHSTTFLSCSFIGNKGNYLFYPRPNIVDNCYFNENNVTQTVNGDPIRYELIQPLDSFISHYSTYYCPAANLGKNKKDSRKKFKEDELDLKDIKIIINKVYKTSFVEAVNFSSLT
;
A
#
# COMPACT_ATOMS: atom_id res chain seq x y z
N MET A 1 12.22 13.11 16.43
CA MET A 1 13.69 13.16 16.28
C MET A 1 13.91 14.31 15.33
N TYR A 2 14.60 15.37 15.74
CA TYR A 2 14.79 16.55 14.88
C TYR A 2 16.05 16.36 14.04
N GLY A 3 15.97 16.72 12.76
CA GLY A 3 17.06 16.59 11.80
C GLY A 3 16.56 16.16 10.42
N ASP A 4 17.49 15.97 9.50
CA ASP A 4 17.17 15.52 8.15
C ASP A 4 16.79 14.03 8.18
N ILE A 5 15.59 13.72 7.71
CA ILE A 5 15.07 12.35 7.72
C ILE A 5 15.05 11.80 6.30
N GLN A 6 15.84 10.75 6.07
CA GLN A 6 15.83 9.99 4.82
C GLN A 6 15.70 8.49 5.13
N VAL A 7 14.62 7.89 4.66
CA VAL A 7 14.33 6.46 4.78
C VAL A 7 14.35 5.86 3.37
N SER A 8 15.38 5.07 3.08
CA SER A 8 15.51 4.40 1.76
C SER A 8 14.60 3.18 1.61
N ASN A 9 14.30 2.50 2.72
CA ASN A 9 13.40 1.36 2.81
C ASN A 9 12.98 1.16 4.27
N MET A 10 11.72 0.80 4.51
CA MET A 10 11.25 0.36 5.82
C MET A 10 10.19 -0.73 5.62
N ASN A 11 10.21 -1.78 6.43
CA ASN A 11 9.16 -2.80 6.40
C ASN A 11 8.70 -3.12 7.82
N THR A 12 7.40 -2.99 8.07
CA THR A 12 6.78 -3.24 9.37
C THR A 12 5.57 -4.14 9.19
N SER A 13 5.40 -5.13 10.07
CA SER A 13 4.30 -6.06 9.94
C SER A 13 3.81 -6.65 11.26
N ASN A 14 2.51 -6.95 11.33
CA ASN A 14 1.90 -7.78 12.38
C ASN A 14 2.05 -7.19 13.80
N HIS A 15 1.90 -5.87 13.91
CA HIS A 15 1.92 -5.18 15.18
C HIS A 15 0.51 -4.82 15.63
N LYS A 16 0.26 -4.92 16.94
CA LYS A 16 -1.00 -4.46 17.55
C LYS A 16 -0.69 -3.65 18.79
N THR A 17 -1.12 -2.40 18.80
CA THR A 17 -0.87 -1.45 19.90
C THR A 17 -1.98 -0.41 19.94
N THR A 18 -2.00 0.43 20.96
CA THR A 18 -2.97 1.52 21.09
C THR A 18 -2.71 2.67 20.12
N TYR A 19 -1.43 3.00 19.87
CA TYR A 19 -1.00 4.12 19.03
C TYR A 19 0.05 3.69 18.01
N TYR A 20 -0.12 4.09 16.74
CA TYR A 20 0.92 4.03 15.70
C TYR A 20 1.61 2.66 15.55
N ALA A 21 0.80 1.63 15.31
CA ALA A 21 1.25 0.24 15.27
C ALA A 21 2.38 -0.09 14.27
N ALA A 22 2.44 0.60 13.14
CA ALA A 22 3.51 0.42 12.17
C ALA A 22 4.73 1.29 12.55
N TYR A 23 4.61 2.61 12.42
CA TYR A 23 5.71 3.54 12.65
C TYR A 23 5.23 4.99 12.87
N ILE A 24 6.15 5.84 13.36
CA ILE A 24 5.98 7.29 13.46
C ILE A 24 7.21 7.95 12.87
N ILE A 25 7.02 8.84 11.89
CA ILE A 25 8.05 9.77 11.42
C ILE A 25 7.57 11.20 11.70
N THR A 26 8.34 11.94 12.49
CA THR A 26 7.95 13.27 12.96
C THR A 26 9.16 14.18 13.18
N GLY A 27 8.93 15.48 12.92
CA GLY A 27 9.86 16.57 13.16
C GLY A 27 11.07 16.62 12.23
N PRO A 28 10.96 16.35 10.92
CA PRO A 28 12.10 16.57 10.04
C PRO A 28 12.38 18.09 9.95
N THR A 29 13.66 18.46 9.88
CA THR A 29 14.06 19.88 9.79
C THR A 29 13.70 20.46 8.42
N GLU A 30 13.86 19.65 7.38
CA GLU A 30 13.34 19.86 6.03
C GLU A 30 12.26 18.83 5.70
N THR A 31 11.70 18.82 4.49
CA THR A 31 10.78 17.75 4.10
C THR A 31 11.47 16.39 4.12
N GLY A 32 11.00 15.48 4.98
CA GLY A 32 11.51 14.12 5.09
C GLY A 32 11.24 13.30 3.81
N ILE A 33 12.11 12.35 3.51
CA ILE A 33 11.98 11.48 2.33
C ILE A 33 11.82 10.04 2.80
N ILE A 34 10.77 9.36 2.33
CA ILE A 34 10.50 7.96 2.63
C ILE A 34 10.24 7.21 1.32
N ASN A 35 11.08 6.23 1.02
CA ASN A 35 10.99 5.45 -0.21
C ASN A 35 10.82 3.96 0.12
N PHE A 36 10.14 3.23 -0.78
CA PHE A 36 10.07 1.77 -0.74
C PHE A 36 9.61 1.18 0.60
N THR A 37 8.68 1.86 1.27
CA THR A 37 8.20 1.43 2.60
C THR A 37 7.00 0.50 2.48
N THR A 38 6.94 -0.54 3.31
CA THR A 38 5.76 -1.39 3.46
C THR A 38 5.30 -1.39 4.92
N ALA A 39 4.04 -1.04 5.15
CA ALA A 39 3.37 -1.19 6.44
C ALA A 39 2.20 -2.13 6.25
N SER A 40 2.22 -3.27 6.94
CA SER A 40 1.26 -4.33 6.71
C SER A 40 0.70 -4.97 7.97
N ASN A 41 -0.56 -5.40 7.94
CA ASN A 41 -1.19 -6.16 9.02
C ASN A 41 -1.02 -5.51 10.41
N SER A 42 -0.93 -4.18 10.47
CA SER A 42 -0.79 -3.43 11.72
C SER A 42 -2.17 -2.98 12.19
N SER A 43 -2.42 -3.04 13.50
CA SER A 43 -3.71 -2.69 14.08
C SER A 43 -3.57 -1.73 15.26
N SER A 44 -4.38 -0.66 15.26
CA SER A 44 -4.44 0.29 16.37
C SER A 44 -5.85 0.73 16.74
N THR A 45 -6.01 1.20 17.99
CA THR A 45 -7.33 1.47 18.59
C THR A 45 -7.57 2.93 18.96
N GLU A 46 -6.52 3.68 19.32
CA GLU A 46 -6.68 5.07 19.80
C GLU A 46 -6.25 6.10 18.77
N VAL A 47 -5.13 5.90 18.09
CA VAL A 47 -4.68 6.73 16.96
C VAL A 47 -4.25 5.81 15.82
N GLY A 48 -4.17 6.33 14.60
CA GLY A 48 -3.90 5.56 13.39
C GLY A 48 -2.68 4.65 13.46
N SER A 49 -2.63 3.69 12.56
CA SER A 49 -1.57 2.68 12.50
C SER A 49 -0.21 3.30 12.17
N LEU A 50 -0.18 4.46 11.53
CA LEU A 50 1.06 5.18 11.24
C LEU A 50 0.87 6.69 11.27
N PHE A 51 1.97 7.40 11.52
CA PHE A 51 2.05 8.86 11.53
C PHE A 51 3.19 9.35 10.66
N ASN A 52 2.89 10.31 9.77
CA ASN A 52 3.89 11.03 8.99
C ASN A 52 3.66 12.54 9.13
N ASN A 53 4.74 13.31 9.24
CA ASN A 53 4.65 14.76 9.21
C ASN A 53 5.75 15.34 8.32
N ASP A 54 5.38 16.27 7.43
CA ASP A 54 6.29 16.96 6.52
C ASP A 54 7.14 15.98 5.71
N CYS A 55 6.51 15.00 5.05
CA CYS A 55 7.17 13.90 4.36
C CYS A 55 6.73 13.74 2.90
N ASN A 56 7.70 13.48 2.01
CA ASN A 56 7.49 12.95 0.67
C ASN A 56 7.67 11.43 0.69
N ILE A 57 6.58 10.70 0.41
CA ILE A 57 6.51 9.26 0.51
C ILE A 57 6.31 8.69 -0.89
N THR A 58 7.27 7.89 -1.37
CA THR A 58 7.24 7.35 -2.73
C THR A 58 7.37 5.84 -2.77
N LYS A 59 6.62 5.20 -3.68
CA LYS A 59 6.71 3.75 -3.93
C LYS A 59 6.49 2.91 -2.67
N CYS A 60 5.40 3.17 -1.94
CA CYS A 60 5.09 2.48 -0.69
C CYS A 60 3.86 1.57 -0.77
N ASN A 61 3.76 0.59 0.13
CA ASN A 61 2.63 -0.31 0.26
C ASN A 61 2.02 -0.24 1.66
N TYR A 62 0.73 0.08 1.75
CA TYR A 62 -0.05 0.06 2.97
C TYR A 62 -1.10 -1.05 2.85
N LEU A 63 -0.83 -2.19 3.50
CA LEU A 63 -1.54 -3.45 3.25
C LEU A 63 -2.26 -3.95 4.49
N ASN A 64 -3.57 -4.12 4.43
CA ASN A 64 -4.36 -4.76 5.49
C ASN A 64 -4.15 -4.15 6.89
N ASN A 65 -3.90 -2.85 6.96
CA ASN A 65 -3.81 -2.16 8.26
C ASN A 65 -5.23 -1.88 8.77
N GLU A 66 -5.42 -1.97 10.08
CA GLU A 66 -6.72 -1.80 10.72
C GLU A 66 -6.67 -0.70 11.78
N PHE A 67 -7.62 0.22 11.71
CA PHE A 67 -7.92 1.14 12.80
C PHE A 67 -9.33 0.88 13.31
N THR A 68 -9.47 0.52 14.58
CA THR A 68 -10.78 0.19 15.19
C THR A 68 -11.31 1.28 16.12
N GLY A 69 -10.62 2.41 16.24
CA GLY A 69 -11.14 3.56 16.98
C GLY A 69 -12.22 4.31 16.21
N ASN A 70 -12.83 5.32 16.83
CA ASN A 70 -14.00 6.01 16.27
C ASN A 70 -13.69 7.35 15.59
N TYR A 71 -12.55 7.97 15.90
CA TYR A 71 -12.28 9.36 15.53
C TYR A 71 -11.23 9.51 14.42
N TYR A 72 -10.13 8.77 14.52
CA TYR A 72 -8.99 8.91 13.62
C TYR A 72 -9.07 7.98 12.39
N SER A 73 -8.00 7.98 11.61
CA SER A 73 -7.79 7.20 10.40
C SER A 73 -6.78 6.08 10.61
N ILE A 74 -6.59 5.23 9.59
CA ILE A 74 -5.47 4.29 9.50
C ILE A 74 -4.13 5.04 9.38
N ILE A 75 -4.10 6.10 8.55
CA ILE A 75 -2.90 6.90 8.26
C ILE A 75 -3.12 8.30 8.81
N TYR A 76 -2.36 8.64 9.85
CA TYR A 76 -2.34 9.98 10.38
C TYR A 76 -1.26 10.81 9.68
N CYS A 77 -1.59 12.02 9.28
CA CYS A 77 -0.62 13.03 8.86
C CYS A 77 -1.03 14.40 9.34
N SER A 78 -0.09 15.32 9.59
CA SER A 78 -0.50 16.71 9.81
C SER A 78 -1.15 17.29 8.54
N ASP A 79 -2.01 18.29 8.74
CA ASP A 79 -2.83 18.84 7.67
C ASP A 79 -1.96 19.40 6.53
N HIS A 80 -2.20 18.93 5.31
CA HIS A 80 -1.45 19.28 4.12
C HIS A 80 0.08 19.15 4.23
N SER A 81 0.61 18.24 5.07
CA SER A 81 2.06 18.09 5.29
C SER A 81 2.70 16.91 4.55
N THR A 82 1.91 15.93 4.12
CA THR A 82 2.44 14.68 3.57
C THR A 82 2.03 14.48 2.11
N THR A 83 2.99 14.08 1.29
CA THR A 83 2.81 13.74 -0.13
C THR A 83 2.98 12.24 -0.33
N PHE A 84 2.04 11.60 -1.01
CA PHE A 84 2.10 10.19 -1.41
C PHE A 84 2.20 10.08 -2.94
N LEU A 85 3.25 9.45 -3.45
CA LEU A 85 3.50 9.28 -4.88
C LEU A 85 3.72 7.80 -5.21
N SER A 86 2.97 7.28 -6.18
CA SER A 86 3.15 5.89 -6.65
C SER A 86 3.04 4.85 -5.53
N CYS A 87 2.13 5.08 -4.58
CA CYS A 87 1.90 4.19 -3.44
C CYS A 87 0.69 3.28 -3.67
N SER A 88 0.58 2.20 -2.90
CA SER A 88 -0.60 1.34 -2.87
C SER A 88 -1.23 1.31 -1.49
N PHE A 89 -2.56 1.35 -1.45
CA PHE A 89 -3.38 1.22 -0.26
C PHE A 89 -4.37 0.09 -0.51
N ILE A 90 -4.13 -1.08 0.08
CA ILE A 90 -4.87 -2.30 -0.25
C ILE A 90 -5.38 -2.96 1.03
N GLY A 91 -6.68 -3.30 1.06
CA GLY A 91 -7.25 -4.12 2.13
C GLY A 91 -7.33 -3.45 3.51
N ASN A 92 -7.07 -2.15 3.61
CA ASN A 92 -7.07 -1.45 4.90
C ASN A 92 -8.50 -1.25 5.41
N LYS A 93 -8.68 -1.29 6.74
CA LYS A 93 -9.99 -1.23 7.38
C LYS A 93 -10.02 -0.19 8.50
N GLY A 94 -11.07 0.63 8.54
CA GLY A 94 -11.27 1.61 9.61
C GLY A 94 -12.33 2.63 9.24
N ASN A 95 -12.41 3.77 9.94
CA ASN A 95 -13.33 4.83 9.53
C ASN A 95 -12.79 5.57 8.31
N TYR A 96 -11.51 5.96 8.36
CA TYR A 96 -10.89 6.78 7.34
C TYR A 96 -9.53 6.21 6.95
N LEU A 97 -9.14 6.37 5.68
CA LEU A 97 -7.77 6.04 5.28
C LEU A 97 -6.79 7.11 5.76
N PHE A 98 -7.12 8.39 5.57
CA PHE A 98 -6.30 9.53 5.97
C PHE A 98 -7.01 10.47 6.95
N TYR A 99 -6.25 11.04 7.88
CA TYR A 99 -6.70 12.15 8.72
C TYR A 99 -5.49 12.88 9.35
N PRO A 100 -5.47 14.23 9.30
CA PRO A 100 -6.13 15.10 8.33
C PRO A 100 -5.72 14.84 6.86
N ARG A 101 -6.10 15.76 5.96
CA ARG A 101 -5.92 15.61 4.51
C ARG A 101 -4.42 15.67 4.13
N PRO A 102 -3.89 14.73 3.33
CA PRO A 102 -2.56 14.84 2.77
C PRO A 102 -2.44 16.03 1.79
N ASN A 103 -1.22 16.51 1.56
CA ASN A 103 -0.96 17.56 0.58
C ASN A 103 -1.27 17.08 -0.85
N ILE A 104 -0.62 15.98 -1.25
CA ILE A 104 -0.72 15.38 -2.59
C ILE A 104 -0.87 13.87 -2.42
N VAL A 105 -1.73 13.28 -3.24
CA VAL A 105 -1.87 11.83 -3.41
C VAL A 105 -1.96 11.59 -4.92
N ASP A 106 -0.86 11.15 -5.51
CA ASP A 106 -0.72 11.04 -6.96
C ASP A 106 -0.12 9.69 -7.37
N ASN A 107 -0.51 9.19 -8.53
CA ASN A 107 -0.18 7.86 -9.03
C ASN A 107 -0.44 6.71 -8.04
N CYS A 108 -1.39 6.88 -7.11
CA CYS A 108 -1.62 5.91 -6.05
C CYS A 108 -2.71 4.90 -6.43
N TYR A 109 -2.50 3.64 -6.06
CA TYR A 109 -3.46 2.56 -6.26
C TYR A 109 -4.27 2.29 -4.98
N PHE A 110 -5.58 2.15 -5.13
CA PHE A 110 -6.51 1.88 -4.03
C PHE A 110 -7.35 0.66 -4.36
N ASN A 111 -7.34 -0.37 -3.51
CA ASN A 111 -8.14 -1.57 -3.75
C ASN A 111 -8.60 -2.25 -2.45
N GLU A 112 -9.81 -2.80 -2.46
CA GLU A 112 -10.34 -3.61 -1.35
C GLU A 112 -10.28 -2.94 0.05
N ASN A 113 -10.15 -1.62 0.13
CA ASN A 113 -10.19 -0.90 1.41
C ASN A 113 -11.64 -0.84 1.93
N ASN A 114 -11.81 -1.11 3.22
CA ASN A 114 -13.09 -1.02 3.92
C ASN A 114 -13.05 0.19 4.87
N VAL A 115 -13.23 1.37 4.28
CA VAL A 115 -13.30 2.66 4.99
C VAL A 115 -14.60 3.37 4.64
N THR A 116 -15.16 4.14 5.59
CA THR A 116 -16.40 4.90 5.34
C THR A 116 -16.15 6.09 4.42
N GLN A 117 -15.00 6.74 4.56
CA GLN A 117 -14.50 7.79 3.68
C GLN A 117 -12.98 7.66 3.50
N THR A 118 -12.43 8.18 2.41
CA THR A 118 -10.98 8.09 2.21
C THR A 118 -10.23 9.09 3.07
N VAL A 119 -10.71 10.33 3.16
CA VAL A 119 -10.19 11.38 4.03
C VAL A 119 -11.29 11.77 5.01
N ASN A 120 -10.96 11.91 6.29
CA ASN A 120 -11.92 12.37 7.29
C ASN A 120 -12.33 13.82 7.02
N GLY A 121 -13.64 14.09 7.06
CA GLY A 121 -14.19 15.44 6.92
C GLY A 121 -14.10 16.03 5.52
N ASP A 122 -13.53 15.31 4.55
CA ASP A 122 -13.38 15.73 3.17
C ASP A 122 -14.02 14.68 2.22
N PRO A 123 -15.05 15.05 1.43
CA PRO A 123 -15.73 14.12 0.53
C PRO A 123 -14.89 13.71 -0.69
N ILE A 124 -13.65 14.18 -0.83
CA ILE A 124 -12.75 13.79 -1.92
C ILE A 124 -12.65 12.26 -2.02
N ARG A 125 -12.83 11.79 -3.26
CA ARG A 125 -12.59 10.41 -3.66
C ARG A 125 -11.40 10.41 -4.62
N TYR A 126 -10.36 9.65 -4.28
CA TYR A 126 -9.27 9.41 -5.22
C TYR A 126 -9.73 8.39 -6.27
N GLU A 127 -9.38 8.61 -7.54
CA GLU A 127 -9.75 7.69 -8.61
C GLU A 127 -9.07 6.33 -8.41
N LEU A 128 -9.87 5.26 -8.39
CA LEU A 128 -9.46 3.90 -8.04
C LEU A 128 -8.70 3.15 -9.16
N ILE A 129 -8.45 3.79 -10.31
CA ILE A 129 -8.15 3.09 -11.58
C ILE A 129 -6.70 3.33 -12.07
N GLN A 130 -5.86 3.99 -11.28
CA GLN A 130 -4.44 4.09 -11.62
C GLN A 130 -3.80 2.69 -11.62
N PRO A 131 -3.00 2.30 -12.62
CA PRO A 131 -2.36 0.98 -12.63
C PRO A 131 -1.41 0.86 -11.44
N LEU A 132 -1.39 -0.32 -10.80
CA LEU A 132 -0.44 -0.59 -9.73
C LEU A 132 1.00 -0.51 -10.27
N ASP A 133 1.81 0.36 -9.68
CA ASP A 133 3.22 0.51 -10.02
C ASP A 133 3.96 -0.85 -9.92
N SER A 134 4.60 -1.25 -11.03
CA SER A 134 5.30 -2.52 -11.16
C SER A 134 6.46 -2.67 -10.17
N PHE A 135 7.08 -1.55 -9.74
CA PHE A 135 8.16 -1.54 -8.74
C PHE A 135 7.70 -1.88 -7.32
N ILE A 136 6.40 -1.81 -7.04
CA ILE A 136 5.82 -2.20 -5.73
C ILE A 136 4.86 -3.38 -5.84
N SER A 137 4.62 -3.86 -7.06
CA SER A 137 3.66 -4.91 -7.37
C SER A 137 3.95 -6.25 -6.70
N HIS A 138 5.22 -6.57 -6.43
CA HIS A 138 5.64 -7.81 -5.76
C HIS A 138 5.29 -7.88 -4.27
N TYR A 139 4.99 -6.74 -3.65
CA TYR A 139 4.46 -6.68 -2.28
C TYR A 139 2.93 -6.70 -2.24
N SER A 140 2.27 -6.49 -3.38
CA SER A 140 0.82 -6.58 -3.48
C SER A 140 0.38 -8.03 -3.71
N THR A 141 -0.73 -8.42 -3.10
CA THR A 141 -1.39 -9.70 -3.41
C THR A 141 -2.15 -9.67 -4.73
N TYR A 142 -2.24 -8.51 -5.40
CA TYR A 142 -3.03 -8.30 -6.61
C TYR A 142 -2.62 -9.24 -7.76
N TYR A 143 -1.31 -9.41 -7.96
CA TYR A 143 -0.76 -10.36 -8.93
C TYR A 143 -0.34 -11.70 -8.30
N CYS A 144 -0.59 -11.91 -7.01
CA CYS A 144 -0.25 -13.15 -6.33
C CYS A 144 -1.29 -14.24 -6.64
N PRO A 145 -0.93 -15.29 -7.41
CA PRO A 145 -1.87 -16.35 -7.77
C PRO A 145 -2.44 -17.08 -6.53
N ALA A 146 -1.64 -17.15 -5.45
CA ALA A 146 -2.03 -17.81 -4.20
C ALA A 146 -3.10 -17.04 -3.40
N ALA A 147 -3.15 -15.70 -3.51
CA ALA A 147 -4.15 -14.90 -2.78
C ALA A 147 -5.56 -15.02 -3.38
N ASN A 148 -5.68 -15.34 -4.67
CA ASN A 148 -6.96 -15.52 -5.37
C ASN A 148 -7.60 -16.92 -5.19
N LEU A 149 -7.01 -17.80 -4.37
CA LEU A 149 -7.54 -19.14 -4.09
C LEU A 149 -8.98 -19.12 -3.52
N GLY A 150 -9.38 -18.06 -2.81
CA GLY A 150 -10.72 -17.88 -2.29
C GLY A 150 -11.81 -17.74 -3.37
N LYS A 151 -11.51 -17.06 -4.49
CA LYS A 151 -12.42 -16.90 -5.64
C LYS A 151 -12.48 -18.16 -6.51
N ASN A 152 -11.46 -19.02 -6.44
CA ASN A 152 -11.41 -20.31 -7.13
C ASN A 152 -12.01 -21.48 -6.31
N LYS A 153 -12.60 -21.22 -5.13
CA LYS A 153 -13.21 -22.26 -4.27
C LYS A 153 -14.37 -23.05 -4.88
N LYS A 154 -14.96 -22.61 -6.00
CA LYS A 154 -15.95 -23.42 -6.72
C LYS A 154 -15.34 -24.67 -7.38
N ASP A 155 -14.02 -24.73 -7.53
CA ASP A 155 -13.31 -25.89 -8.10
C ASP A 155 -12.48 -26.67 -7.06
N SER A 156 -12.33 -26.14 -5.84
CA SER A 156 -11.40 -26.67 -4.82
C SER A 156 -11.92 -27.88 -4.03
N ARG A 157 -12.89 -28.64 -4.56
CA ARG A 157 -13.25 -29.96 -4.02
C ARG A 157 -12.42 -31.12 -4.59
N LYS A 158 -11.38 -30.81 -5.36
CA LYS A 158 -10.25 -31.74 -5.50
C LYS A 158 -9.22 -31.39 -4.43
N LYS A 159 -9.01 -32.31 -3.50
CA LYS A 159 -7.86 -32.32 -2.59
C LYS A 159 -6.62 -32.09 -3.44
N PHE A 160 -6.00 -30.92 -3.33
CA PHE A 160 -4.62 -30.76 -3.80
C PHE A 160 -3.78 -31.65 -2.89
N LYS A 161 -3.33 -32.79 -3.45
CA LYS A 161 -2.09 -33.39 -2.99
C LYS A 161 -0.98 -32.37 -3.28
N GLU A 162 0.11 -32.41 -2.53
CA GLU A 162 1.33 -31.67 -2.84
C GLU A 162 1.76 -32.01 -4.27
N ASP A 163 1.26 -31.25 -5.24
CA ASP A 163 1.74 -31.31 -6.62
C ASP A 163 2.80 -30.21 -6.72
N GLU A 164 4.03 -30.63 -7.02
CA GLU A 164 5.15 -29.75 -7.35
C GLU A 164 4.71 -28.74 -8.42
N LEU A 165 5.13 -27.49 -8.27
CA LEU A 165 4.97 -26.44 -9.27
C LEU A 165 5.42 -26.95 -10.65
N ASP A 166 4.45 -27.17 -11.54
CA ASP A 166 4.68 -27.63 -12.91
C ASP A 166 5.44 -26.53 -13.68
N LEU A 167 6.42 -26.94 -14.50
CA LEU A 167 7.16 -26.08 -15.44
C LEU A 167 6.24 -25.22 -16.34
N LYS A 168 5.01 -25.65 -16.61
CA LYS A 168 3.98 -24.87 -17.30
C LYS A 168 3.49 -23.70 -16.46
N ASP A 169 3.31 -23.88 -15.16
CA ASP A 169 2.91 -22.80 -14.25
C ASP A 169 4.03 -21.76 -14.16
N ILE A 170 5.28 -22.22 -14.08
CA ILE A 170 6.47 -21.35 -14.14
C ILE A 170 6.53 -20.59 -15.48
N LYS A 171 6.29 -21.27 -16.61
CA LYS A 171 6.26 -20.61 -17.94
C LYS A 171 5.14 -19.59 -18.08
N ILE A 172 3.97 -19.83 -17.48
CA ILE A 172 2.85 -18.88 -17.48
C ILE A 172 3.19 -17.63 -16.67
N ILE A 173 3.83 -17.81 -15.50
CA ILE A 173 4.31 -16.70 -14.66
C ILE A 173 5.37 -15.90 -15.42
N ILE A 174 6.39 -16.57 -15.96
CA ILE A 174 7.47 -15.93 -16.73
C ILE A 174 6.91 -15.18 -17.94
N ASN A 175 6.02 -15.77 -18.73
CA ASN A 175 5.43 -15.11 -19.90
C ASN A 175 4.57 -13.90 -19.52
N LYS A 176 3.91 -13.90 -18.36
CA LYS A 176 3.15 -12.75 -17.88
C LYS A 176 4.08 -11.63 -17.41
N VAL A 177 5.11 -11.96 -16.63
CA VAL A 177 6.14 -11.00 -16.19
C VAL A 177 6.87 -10.38 -17.39
N TYR A 178 7.25 -11.19 -18.37
CA TYR A 178 7.89 -10.71 -19.60
C TYR A 178 6.96 -9.87 -20.45
N LYS A 179 5.67 -10.21 -20.59
CA LYS A 179 4.72 -9.37 -21.34
C LYS A 179 4.50 -8.01 -20.70
N THR A 180 4.44 -7.93 -19.37
CA THR A 180 4.34 -6.65 -18.66
C THR A 180 5.61 -5.80 -18.87
N SER A 181 6.79 -6.42 -18.75
CA SER A 181 8.08 -5.75 -19.01
C SER A 181 8.25 -5.31 -20.47
N PHE A 182 7.75 -6.08 -21.45
CA PHE A 182 7.90 -5.76 -22.87
C PHE A 182 6.98 -4.62 -23.31
N VAL A 183 5.75 -4.55 -22.79
CA VAL A 183 4.83 -3.43 -23.09
C VAL A 183 5.36 -2.11 -22.50
N GLU A 184 6.02 -2.15 -21.35
CA GLU A 184 6.70 -0.99 -20.77
C GLU A 184 7.99 -0.63 -21.52
N ALA A 185 8.78 -1.61 -21.99
CA ALA A 185 9.99 -1.36 -22.78
C ALA A 185 9.70 -0.73 -24.16
N VAL A 186 8.55 -1.04 -24.76
CA VAL A 186 8.13 -0.44 -26.05
C VAL A 186 7.60 0.99 -25.88
N ASN A 187 7.03 1.34 -24.71
CA ASN A 187 6.64 2.73 -24.43
C ASN A 187 7.85 3.66 -24.16
N PHE A 188 8.97 3.13 -23.67
CA PHE A 188 10.21 3.89 -23.57
C PHE A 188 10.92 4.08 -24.92
N SER A 189 10.78 3.14 -25.87
CA SER A 189 11.42 3.25 -27.18
C SER A 189 10.67 4.13 -28.19
N SER A 190 9.42 4.50 -27.92
CA SER A 190 8.66 5.48 -28.74
C SER A 190 8.80 6.93 -28.27
N LEU A 191 9.61 7.18 -27.24
CA LEU A 191 9.89 8.52 -26.67
C LEU A 191 11.30 9.04 -27.02
N THR A 192 11.96 8.44 -28.01
CA THR A 192 13.21 8.96 -28.63
C THR A 192 12.98 9.47 -30.04
#